data_AF-A0A1I8ITV8-F1
#
_entry.id   AF-A0A1I8ITV8-F1
#
_cell.length_a   1.000
_cell.length_b   1.000
_cell.length_c   1.000
_cell.angle_alpha   90.00
_cell.angle_beta   90.00
_cell.angle_gamma   90.00
#
_symmetry.space_group_name_H-M   'P 1'
#
loop_
_entity.id
_entity.type
_entity.pdbx_description
1 polymer ?
#
loop_
_entity_poly.entity_id
_entity_poly.type
_entity_poly.pdbx_seq_one_letter_code
_entity_poly.pdbx_strand_id
1 'polypeptide(L)'
;PLKPAFDSCGTELPCPQQPPRSAMEKLVRSPANMRDWERSLAYQEILGFIAAVSSSVRGKPLQAGPDSYSVSERCGRLNSLLAKLDSWIDEIPPVEQPARFGNRAFKTWLQRLESEAPGLLADCLADGLSQDLSEQRRAELVRYFVESFGNGTRIDYGTGHELAFVAFLCCLFKAGFLVTADCAAVALSVFARYLDLVRRLQVSVLGAFRDAGAEAGICGCGCRSWDLRLWMQKLDLRLRLAAHGVWCLDDFQFVPFIWGSAQLIGNPKVQPADIPNRSKAEQLAKENLFFGCLEYIFK
;
A
#
# COMPACT_ATOMS: atom_id res chain seq x y z
N PRO A 1 7.67 18.33 17.27
CA PRO A 1 8.16 16.94 17.43
C PRO A 1 6.99 15.98 17.68
N LEU A 2 6.57 15.26 16.64
CA LEU A 2 5.62 14.15 16.79
C LEU A 2 6.34 13.04 17.56
N LYS A 3 5.83 12.68 18.75
CA LYS A 3 6.29 11.49 19.47
C LYS A 3 6.00 10.25 18.61
N PRO A 4 6.87 9.23 18.59
CA PRO A 4 6.53 7.96 17.96
C PRO A 4 5.26 7.39 18.60
N ALA A 5 4.26 7.07 17.79
CA ALA A 5 2.92 6.63 18.22
C ALA A 5 2.90 5.22 18.86
N PHE A 6 4.06 4.60 19.11
CA PHE A 6 4.18 3.19 19.46
C PHE A 6 4.88 2.90 20.81
N ASP A 7 5.38 3.92 21.53
CA ASP A 7 6.23 3.71 22.72
C ASP A 7 5.63 4.15 24.06
N SER A 8 4.31 4.07 24.26
CA SER A 8 3.73 4.32 25.59
C SER A 8 2.80 3.22 26.06
N CYS A 9 3.38 2.09 26.47
CA CYS A 9 2.77 1.23 27.47
C CYS A 9 3.69 1.19 28.70
N GLY A 10 3.63 2.27 29.49
CA GLY A 10 4.11 2.29 30.86
C GLY A 10 3.01 1.77 31.78
N THR A 11 3.41 0.92 32.72
CA THR A 11 2.58 0.19 33.69
C THR A 11 1.66 1.08 34.53
N GLU A 12 0.52 0.49 34.92
CA GLU A 12 -0.45 0.88 35.96
C GLU A 12 -1.51 1.94 35.60
N LEU A 13 -2.61 1.48 34.99
CA LEU A 13 -4.02 1.81 35.28
C LEU A 13 -4.91 0.92 34.36
N PRO A 14 -6.02 0.32 34.84
CA PRO A 14 -6.94 -0.40 33.95
C PRO A 14 -7.50 0.57 32.91
N CYS A 15 -7.33 0.27 31.63
CA CYS A 15 -7.89 1.07 30.55
C CYS A 15 -9.43 1.15 30.74
N PRO A 16 -10.05 2.35 30.71
CA PRO A 16 -11.50 2.46 30.80
C PRO A 16 -12.12 1.55 29.73
N GLN A 17 -13.07 0.70 30.16
CA GLN A 17 -13.74 -0.26 29.27
C GLN A 17 -14.29 0.50 28.07
N GLN A 18 -13.64 0.33 26.91
CA GLN A 18 -14.09 0.94 25.68
C GLN A 18 -15.48 0.37 25.36
N PRO A 19 -16.44 1.20 24.90
CA PRO A 19 -17.75 0.69 24.52
C PRO A 19 -17.59 -0.44 23.48
N PRO A 20 -18.51 -1.41 23.45
CA PRO A 20 -18.43 -2.52 22.51
C PRO A 20 -18.32 -1.97 21.08
N ARG A 21 -17.28 -2.41 20.36
CA ARG A 21 -17.06 -2.00 18.97
C ARG A 21 -18.24 -2.48 18.12
N SER A 22 -18.83 -1.56 17.36
CA SER A 22 -19.80 -1.88 16.31
C SER A 22 -19.10 -2.56 15.12
N ALA A 23 -19.88 -3.28 14.31
CA ALA A 23 -19.39 -3.83 13.05
C ALA A 23 -18.90 -2.70 12.12
N MET A 24 -17.92 -2.99 11.26
CA MET A 24 -17.42 -2.01 10.29
C MET A 24 -18.52 -1.57 9.33
N GLU A 25 -18.65 -0.26 9.15
CA GLU A 25 -19.63 0.34 8.26
C GLU A 25 -19.02 1.43 7.38
N LYS A 26 -19.61 1.64 6.21
CA LYS A 26 -19.21 2.72 5.32
C LYS A 26 -19.75 4.05 5.85
N LEU A 27 -18.86 4.87 6.41
CA LEU A 27 -19.18 6.19 6.97
C LEU A 27 -19.05 7.34 5.96
N VAL A 28 -18.10 7.27 5.03
CA VAL A 28 -17.95 8.26 3.95
C VAL A 28 -18.88 7.88 2.80
N ARG A 29 -20.04 8.54 2.74
CA ARG A 29 -21.08 8.30 1.72
C ARG A 29 -21.25 9.47 0.76
N SER A 30 -20.80 10.65 1.16
CA SER A 30 -20.88 11.89 0.38
C SER A 30 -19.69 12.80 0.67
N PRO A 31 -19.42 13.82 -0.18
CA PRO A 31 -18.38 14.81 0.08
C PRO A 31 -18.54 15.55 1.42
N ALA A 32 -19.76 15.65 1.96
CA ALA A 32 -20.00 16.29 3.25
C ALA A 32 -19.35 15.52 4.42
N ASN A 33 -19.23 14.19 4.32
CA ASN A 33 -18.62 13.36 5.35
C ASN A 33 -17.08 13.47 5.39
N MET A 34 -16.45 14.11 4.40
CA MET A 34 -15.00 14.23 4.34
C MET A 34 -14.43 15.01 5.53
N ARG A 35 -15.15 16.02 6.02
CA ARG A 35 -14.71 16.80 7.20
C ARG A 35 -14.66 15.95 8.46
N ASP A 36 -15.62 15.03 8.63
CA ASP A 36 -15.66 14.12 9.77
C ASP A 36 -14.56 13.06 9.64
N TRP A 37 -14.34 12.56 8.43
CA TRP A 37 -13.25 11.64 8.13
C TRP A 37 -11.87 12.24 8.45
N GLU A 38 -11.57 13.45 7.98
CA GLU A 38 -10.28 14.14 8.21
C GLU A 38 -10.01 14.43 9.70
N ARG A 39 -11.06 14.48 10.53
CA ARG A 39 -10.97 14.67 11.98
C ARG A 39 -10.96 13.36 12.76
N SER A 40 -11.19 12.23 12.09
CA SER A 40 -11.29 10.93 12.74
C SER A 40 -9.94 10.42 13.24
N LEU A 41 -9.97 9.60 14.28
CA LEU A 41 -8.78 8.91 14.77
C LEU A 41 -8.16 8.01 13.69
N ALA A 42 -8.99 7.32 12.90
CA ALA A 42 -8.53 6.46 11.81
C ALA A 42 -7.70 7.22 10.77
N TYR A 43 -8.12 8.42 10.39
CA TYR A 43 -7.36 9.27 9.47
C TYR A 43 -5.99 9.66 10.04
N GLN A 44 -5.95 10.09 11.31
CA GLN A 44 -4.70 10.45 11.99
C GLN A 44 -3.75 9.25 12.13
N GLU A 45 -4.29 8.08 12.44
CA GLU A 45 -3.51 6.84 12.60
C GLU A 45 -2.92 6.36 11.27
N ILE A 46 -3.70 6.39 10.19
CA ILE A 46 -3.21 6.03 8.84
C ILE A 46 -2.13 7.00 8.38
N LEU A 47 -2.34 8.31 8.54
CA LEU A 47 -1.33 9.30 8.20
C LEU A 47 -0.06 9.14 9.03
N GLY A 48 -0.21 8.98 10.34
CA GLY A 48 0.91 8.76 11.26
C GLY A 48 1.69 7.50 10.88
N PHE A 49 1.01 6.43 10.49
CA PHE A 49 1.61 5.20 10.00
C PHE A 49 2.41 5.42 8.71
N ILE A 50 1.82 6.04 7.69
CA ILE A 50 2.50 6.33 6.42
C ILE A 50 3.76 7.18 6.66
N ALA A 51 3.67 8.20 7.53
CA ALA A 51 4.79 9.07 7.88
C ALA A 51 5.90 8.35 8.67
N ALA A 52 5.53 7.46 9.61
CA ALA A 52 6.49 6.66 10.36
C ALA A 52 7.25 5.69 9.45
N VAL A 53 6.53 4.99 8.57
CA VAL A 53 7.15 4.08 7.58
C VAL A 53 8.04 4.87 6.61
N SER A 54 7.56 6.00 6.09
CA SER A 54 8.35 6.90 5.24
C SER A 54 9.67 7.33 5.89
N SER A 55 9.63 7.69 7.18
CA SER A 55 10.84 8.05 7.94
C SER A 55 11.80 6.86 8.09
N SER A 56 11.27 5.64 8.23
CA SER A 56 12.07 4.43 8.45
C SER A 56 12.82 3.93 7.20
N VAL A 57 12.34 4.27 6.01
CA VAL A 57 12.93 3.84 4.71
C VAL A 57 13.94 4.84 4.14
N ARG A 58 14.14 5.98 4.83
CA ARG A 58 15.00 7.06 4.36
C ARG A 58 16.41 6.56 4.04
N GLY A 59 16.85 6.75 2.78
CA GLY A 59 18.18 6.34 2.31
C GLY A 59 18.42 4.83 2.23
N LYS A 60 17.38 3.98 2.40
CA LYS A 60 17.53 2.52 2.37
C LYS A 60 17.15 1.94 1.01
N PRO A 61 17.90 0.96 0.48
CA PRO A 61 17.58 0.27 -0.76
C PRO A 61 16.41 -0.72 -0.58
N LEU A 62 15.81 -1.19 -1.67
CA LEU A 62 14.80 -2.25 -1.67
C LEU A 62 15.33 -3.62 -1.20
N GLN A 63 16.62 -3.89 -1.42
CA GLN A 63 17.22 -5.15 -0.98
C GLN A 63 17.67 -5.02 0.48
N ALA A 64 17.18 -5.92 1.33
CA ALA A 64 17.63 -6.01 2.73
C ALA A 64 19.12 -6.36 2.80
N GLY A 65 19.80 -5.81 3.81
CA GLY A 65 21.23 -6.02 4.04
C GLY A 65 21.64 -5.66 5.46
N PRO A 66 22.82 -6.11 5.92
CA PRO A 66 23.29 -5.91 7.29
C PRO A 66 23.30 -4.43 7.71
N ASP A 67 23.62 -3.53 6.78
CA ASP A 67 23.76 -2.09 7.01
C ASP A 67 22.47 -1.28 6.75
N SER A 68 21.36 -1.92 6.35
CA SER A 68 20.12 -1.22 5.96
C SER A 68 18.94 -1.55 6.87
N TYR A 69 18.40 -2.76 6.76
CA TYR A 69 17.31 -3.29 7.57
C TYR A 69 17.25 -4.81 7.46
N SER A 70 16.67 -5.47 8.46
CA SER A 70 16.40 -6.90 8.45
C SER A 70 14.93 -7.19 8.17
N VAL A 71 14.66 -8.35 7.59
CA VAL A 71 13.30 -8.87 7.41
C VAL A 71 13.04 -9.84 8.56
N SER A 72 12.11 -9.50 9.45
CA SER A 72 11.71 -10.38 10.54
C SER A 72 10.94 -11.60 10.02
N GLU A 73 10.87 -12.65 10.83
CA GLU A 73 10.06 -13.84 10.54
C GLU A 73 8.59 -13.47 10.25
N ARG A 74 8.04 -12.48 10.96
CA ARG A 74 6.67 -11.99 10.79
C ARG A 74 6.46 -11.36 9.41
N CYS A 75 7.40 -10.53 8.96
CA CYS A 75 7.40 -10.01 7.58
C CYS A 75 7.58 -11.14 6.55
N GLY A 76 8.43 -12.13 6.85
CA GLY A 76 8.61 -13.32 6.01
C GLY A 76 7.33 -14.15 5.82
N ARG A 77 6.51 -14.29 6.88
CA ARG A 77 5.20 -14.94 6.82
C ARG A 77 4.22 -14.17 5.92
N LEU A 78 4.18 -12.83 6.03
CA LEU A 78 3.39 -11.98 5.13
C LEU A 78 3.84 -12.10 3.66
N ASN A 79 5.15 -12.13 3.41
CA ASN A 79 5.68 -12.35 2.06
C ASN A 79 5.29 -13.71 1.49
N SER A 80 5.31 -14.75 2.32
CA SER A 80 4.90 -16.11 1.93
C SER A 80 3.41 -16.19 1.63
N LEU A 81 2.58 -15.50 2.43
CA LEU A 81 1.15 -15.34 2.16
C LEU A 81 0.90 -14.66 0.81
N LEU A 82 1.57 -13.53 0.54
CA LEU A 82 1.45 -12.83 -0.75
C LEU A 82 1.96 -13.70 -1.92
N ALA A 83 3.00 -14.51 -1.70
CA ALA A 83 3.48 -15.45 -2.72
C ALA A 83 2.49 -16.57 -3.03
N LYS A 84 1.75 -17.05 -2.02
CA LYS A 84 0.64 -18.00 -2.22
C LYS A 84 -0.49 -17.35 -3.03
N LEU A 85 -0.86 -16.10 -2.74
CA LEU A 85 -1.86 -15.38 -3.52
C LEU A 85 -1.43 -15.15 -4.98
N ASP A 86 -0.13 -14.94 -5.20
CA ASP A 86 0.47 -14.79 -6.52
C ASP A 86 0.43 -16.10 -7.33
N SER A 87 0.63 -17.26 -6.71
CA SER A 87 0.55 -18.55 -7.41
C SER A 87 -0.86 -18.85 -7.93
N TRP A 88 -1.90 -18.33 -7.28
CA TRP A 88 -3.27 -18.50 -7.76
C TRP A 88 -3.53 -17.82 -9.10
N ILE A 89 -2.71 -16.84 -9.51
CA ILE A 89 -2.83 -16.22 -10.84
C ILE A 89 -2.50 -17.24 -11.92
N ASP A 90 -1.54 -18.14 -11.67
CA ASP A 90 -1.21 -19.23 -12.59
C ASP A 90 -2.28 -20.32 -12.58
N GLU A 91 -2.87 -20.60 -11.42
CA GLU A 91 -3.94 -21.59 -11.25
C GLU A 91 -5.27 -21.12 -11.87
N ILE A 92 -5.47 -19.80 -12.03
CA ILE A 92 -6.70 -19.19 -12.53
C ILE A 92 -6.35 -18.34 -13.77
N PRO A 93 -6.06 -19.00 -14.92
CA PRO A 93 -5.66 -18.28 -16.12
C PRO A 93 -6.81 -17.44 -16.69
N PRO A 94 -6.50 -16.39 -17.46
CA PRO A 94 -7.50 -15.55 -18.11
C PRO A 94 -8.37 -16.37 -19.07
N VAL A 95 -9.68 -16.16 -19.01
CA VAL A 95 -10.64 -16.84 -19.89
C VAL A 95 -10.85 -16.02 -21.16
N GLU A 96 -10.97 -16.68 -22.32
CA GLU A 96 -11.36 -16.01 -23.57
C GLU A 96 -12.76 -15.40 -23.43
N GLN A 97 -12.85 -14.08 -23.61
CA GLN A 97 -14.09 -13.32 -23.54
C GLN A 97 -13.98 -12.03 -24.35
N PRO A 98 -15.10 -11.38 -24.71
CA PRO A 98 -15.05 -10.07 -25.37
C PRO A 98 -14.25 -9.05 -24.53
N ALA A 99 -13.17 -8.50 -25.09
CA ALA A 99 -12.17 -7.69 -24.40
C ALA A 99 -12.70 -6.42 -23.69
N ARG A 100 -13.92 -5.98 -24.03
CA ARG A 100 -14.54 -4.77 -23.50
C ARG A 100 -14.99 -4.85 -22.03
N PHE A 101 -14.90 -6.03 -21.42
CA PHE A 101 -15.23 -6.24 -20.00
C PHE A 101 -14.05 -6.97 -19.36
N GLY A 102 -13.56 -6.51 -18.21
CA GLY A 102 -12.42 -7.12 -17.52
C GLY A 102 -12.59 -8.64 -17.28
N ASN A 103 -11.49 -9.38 -17.15
CA ASN A 103 -11.52 -10.85 -17.22
C ASN A 103 -12.29 -11.49 -16.06
N ARG A 104 -13.14 -12.49 -16.34
CA ARG A 104 -13.85 -13.27 -15.30
C ARG A 104 -12.90 -13.99 -14.35
N ALA A 105 -11.68 -14.31 -14.78
CA ALA A 105 -10.63 -14.88 -13.94
C ALA A 105 -10.36 -14.02 -12.69
N PHE A 106 -10.43 -12.69 -12.81
CA PHE A 106 -10.25 -11.79 -11.65
C PHE A 106 -11.34 -11.98 -10.60
N LYS A 107 -12.59 -12.15 -11.04
CA LYS A 107 -13.71 -12.43 -10.14
C LYS A 107 -13.52 -13.78 -9.44
N THR A 108 -13.10 -14.81 -10.16
CA THR A 108 -12.81 -16.13 -9.58
C THR A 108 -11.68 -16.06 -8.56
N TRP A 109 -10.61 -15.32 -8.87
CA TRP A 109 -9.48 -15.10 -7.95
C TRP A 109 -9.94 -14.40 -6.67
N LEU A 110 -10.74 -13.32 -6.78
CA LEU A 110 -11.26 -12.60 -5.62
C LEU A 110 -12.23 -13.44 -4.78
N GLN A 111 -13.07 -14.27 -5.41
CA GLN A 111 -13.97 -15.18 -4.70
C GLN A 111 -13.19 -16.22 -3.89
N ARG A 112 -12.06 -16.71 -4.41
CA ARG A 112 -11.15 -17.60 -3.67
C ARG A 112 -10.47 -16.87 -2.52
N LEU A 113 -10.05 -15.63 -2.73
CA LEU A 113 -9.50 -14.80 -1.66
C LEU A 113 -10.52 -14.60 -0.53
N GLU A 114 -11.77 -14.25 -0.86
CA GLU A 114 -12.85 -14.04 0.12
C GLU A 114 -13.11 -15.29 0.96
N SER A 115 -13.03 -16.49 0.37
CA SER A 115 -13.27 -17.74 1.09
C SER A 115 -12.08 -18.23 1.91
N GLU A 116 -10.85 -18.09 1.41
CA GLU A 116 -9.64 -18.60 2.05
C GLU A 116 -8.99 -17.60 3.03
N ALA A 117 -9.22 -16.29 2.89
CA ALA A 117 -8.56 -15.26 3.70
C ALA A 117 -8.67 -15.45 5.22
N PRO A 118 -9.82 -15.85 5.82
CA PRO A 118 -9.91 -16.09 7.26
C PRO A 118 -8.91 -17.14 7.75
N GLY A 119 -8.79 -18.27 7.06
CA GLY A 119 -7.87 -19.35 7.41
C GLY A 119 -6.42 -18.96 7.16
N LEU A 120 -6.14 -18.37 5.99
CA LEU A 120 -4.80 -17.90 5.63
C LEU A 120 -4.23 -16.89 6.64
N LEU A 121 -5.05 -15.94 7.10
CA LEU A 121 -4.63 -14.97 8.10
C LEU A 121 -4.53 -15.57 9.49
N ALA A 122 -5.38 -16.52 9.86
CA ALA A 122 -5.23 -17.24 11.12
C ALA A 122 -3.87 -17.96 11.17
N ASP A 123 -3.51 -18.66 10.10
CA ASP A 123 -2.22 -19.36 9.98
C ASP A 123 -1.04 -18.39 9.91
N CYS A 124 -1.16 -17.31 9.13
CA CYS A 124 -0.11 -16.31 8.97
C CYS A 124 0.18 -15.52 10.26
N LEU A 125 -0.82 -15.36 11.13
CA LEU A 125 -0.72 -14.56 12.35
C LEU A 125 -0.65 -15.41 13.63
N ALA A 126 -0.68 -16.74 13.51
CA ALA A 126 -0.53 -17.68 14.62
C ALA A 126 0.69 -17.33 15.50
N ASP A 127 0.53 -17.42 16.81
CA ASP A 127 1.52 -17.14 17.86
C ASP A 127 2.09 -15.71 17.91
N GLY A 128 1.71 -14.83 16.97
CA GLY A 128 2.20 -13.45 16.91
C GLY A 128 1.20 -12.41 17.42
N LEU A 129 -0.06 -12.79 17.64
CA LEU A 129 -1.11 -11.93 18.19
C LEU A 129 -1.39 -12.30 19.64
N SER A 130 -1.76 -11.30 20.46
CA SER A 130 -2.29 -11.59 21.80
C SER A 130 -3.51 -12.50 21.69
N GLN A 131 -3.56 -13.53 22.54
CA GLN A 131 -4.69 -14.47 22.59
C GLN A 131 -6.02 -13.74 22.85
N ASP A 132 -5.97 -12.59 23.52
CA ASP A 132 -7.12 -11.73 23.85
C ASP A 132 -7.64 -10.89 22.68
N LEU A 133 -7.11 -11.06 21.46
CA LEU A 133 -7.65 -10.36 20.30
C LEU A 133 -9.09 -10.81 20.03
N SER A 134 -10.05 -9.91 20.18
CA SER A 134 -11.46 -10.25 19.96
C SER A 134 -11.72 -10.74 18.53
N GLU A 135 -12.71 -11.62 18.37
CA GLU A 135 -13.14 -12.12 17.05
C GLU A 135 -13.49 -10.96 16.10
N GLN A 136 -14.06 -9.88 16.62
CA GLN A 136 -14.35 -8.66 15.86
C GLN A 136 -13.09 -8.04 15.23
N ARG A 137 -11.96 -8.01 15.95
CA ARG A 137 -10.69 -7.47 15.42
C ARG A 137 -10.07 -8.39 14.38
N ARG A 138 -10.24 -9.70 14.52
CA ARG A 138 -9.82 -10.67 13.48
C ARG A 138 -10.66 -10.48 12.21
N ALA A 139 -11.97 -10.32 12.35
CA ALA A 139 -12.85 -10.03 11.22
C ALA A 139 -12.51 -8.69 10.55
N GLU A 140 -12.15 -7.66 11.32
CA GLU A 140 -11.67 -6.38 10.81
C GLU A 140 -10.39 -6.53 9.96
N LEU A 141 -9.39 -7.28 10.46
CA LEU A 141 -8.16 -7.57 9.72
C LEU A 141 -8.44 -8.29 8.40
N VAL A 142 -9.27 -9.34 8.43
CA VAL A 142 -9.69 -10.09 7.24
C VAL A 142 -10.34 -9.16 6.22
N ARG A 143 -11.22 -8.27 6.68
CA ARG A 143 -11.96 -7.37 5.80
C ARG A 143 -11.05 -6.35 5.11
N TYR A 144 -10.11 -5.72 5.83
CA TYR A 144 -9.12 -4.84 5.18
C TYR A 144 -8.24 -5.59 4.20
N PHE A 145 -7.81 -6.80 4.55
CA PHE A 145 -7.00 -7.64 3.67
C PHE A 145 -7.73 -8.00 2.37
N VAL A 146 -8.98 -8.48 2.44
CA VAL A 146 -9.77 -8.82 1.25
C VAL A 146 -10.02 -7.60 0.36
N GLU A 147 -10.34 -6.45 0.96
CA GLU A 147 -10.56 -5.19 0.22
C GLU A 147 -9.27 -4.61 -0.40
N SER A 148 -8.10 -5.20 -0.14
CA SER A 148 -6.82 -4.71 -0.64
C SER A 148 -6.55 -4.99 -2.11
N PHE A 149 -7.34 -5.85 -2.76
CA PHE A 149 -6.99 -6.44 -4.06
C PHE A 149 -7.94 -6.08 -5.21
N GLY A 150 -8.90 -5.19 -4.99
CA GLY A 150 -9.83 -4.70 -6.01
C GLY A 150 -11.29 -5.10 -5.77
N ASN A 151 -12.13 -4.89 -6.78
CA ASN A 151 -13.56 -5.20 -6.71
C ASN A 151 -13.99 -6.14 -7.83
N GLY A 152 -14.52 -7.32 -7.49
CA GLY A 152 -14.91 -8.34 -8.48
C GLY A 152 -16.17 -8.01 -9.30
N THR A 153 -16.99 -7.05 -8.86
CA THR A 153 -18.18 -6.61 -9.59
C THR A 153 -17.83 -5.54 -10.63
N ARG A 154 -17.02 -4.56 -10.24
CA ARG A 154 -16.54 -3.50 -11.14
C ARG A 154 -15.33 -3.94 -11.97
N ILE A 155 -14.66 -5.02 -11.56
CA ILE A 155 -13.42 -5.53 -12.14
C ILE A 155 -12.39 -4.39 -12.22
N ASP A 156 -12.17 -3.75 -11.06
CA ASP A 156 -11.28 -2.61 -10.93
C ASP A 156 -10.34 -2.76 -9.73
N TYR A 157 -9.26 -1.98 -9.79
CA TYR A 157 -8.30 -1.76 -8.71
C TYR A 157 -7.92 -0.28 -8.73
N GLY A 158 -7.57 0.29 -7.58
CA GLY A 158 -7.11 1.67 -7.49
C GLY A 158 -6.63 2.02 -6.09
N THR A 159 -6.34 3.31 -5.87
CA THR A 159 -5.70 3.81 -4.64
C THR A 159 -6.52 3.57 -3.37
N GLY A 160 -7.83 3.36 -3.46
CA GLY A 160 -8.64 2.95 -2.32
C GLY A 160 -8.35 1.52 -1.84
N HIS A 161 -8.04 0.60 -2.76
CA HIS A 161 -7.64 -0.77 -2.45
C HIS A 161 -6.20 -0.81 -1.91
N GLU A 162 -5.30 0.00 -2.50
CA GLU A 162 -3.96 0.23 -1.93
C GLU A 162 -4.05 0.73 -0.48
N LEU A 163 -4.92 1.72 -0.22
CA LEU A 163 -5.13 2.26 1.13
C LEU A 163 -5.68 1.20 2.09
N ALA A 164 -6.54 0.29 1.62
CA ALA A 164 -7.01 -0.83 2.45
C ALA A 164 -5.85 -1.75 2.87
N PHE A 165 -4.87 -1.99 1.99
CA PHE A 165 -3.67 -2.75 2.35
C PHE A 165 -2.80 -2.02 3.37
N VAL A 166 -2.64 -0.70 3.21
CA VAL A 166 -1.94 0.14 4.20
C VAL A 166 -2.67 0.15 5.54
N ALA A 167 -4.01 0.19 5.54
CA ALA A 167 -4.82 0.09 6.75
C ALA A 167 -4.66 -1.30 7.40
N PHE A 168 -4.65 -2.39 6.63
CA PHE A 168 -4.36 -3.73 7.12
C PHE A 168 -2.99 -3.80 7.82
N LEU A 169 -1.94 -3.28 7.19
CA LEU A 169 -0.61 -3.21 7.79
C LEU A 169 -0.62 -2.39 9.09
N CYS A 170 -1.25 -1.20 9.08
CA CYS A 170 -1.41 -0.38 10.27
C CYS A 170 -2.10 -1.14 11.42
N CYS A 171 -3.17 -1.89 11.11
CA CYS A 171 -3.86 -2.73 12.08
C CYS A 171 -2.96 -3.84 12.66
N LEU A 172 -2.02 -4.41 11.89
CA LEU A 172 -1.05 -5.38 12.40
C LEU A 172 -0.08 -4.77 13.43
N PHE A 173 0.32 -3.51 13.27
CA PHE A 173 1.08 -2.80 14.30
C PHE A 173 0.22 -2.52 15.54
N LYS A 174 -1.01 -2.06 15.35
CA LYS A 174 -1.95 -1.80 16.46
C LYS A 174 -2.31 -3.07 17.24
N ALA A 175 -2.31 -4.22 16.58
CA ALA A 175 -2.55 -5.51 17.19
C ALA A 175 -1.30 -6.12 17.84
N GLY A 176 -0.13 -5.47 17.71
CA GLY A 176 1.14 -5.92 18.29
C GLY A 176 1.83 -7.05 17.51
N PHE A 177 1.32 -7.44 16.33
CA PHE A 177 1.97 -8.42 15.48
C PHE A 177 3.26 -7.84 14.89
N LEU A 178 3.18 -6.65 14.29
CA LEU A 178 4.35 -5.93 13.80
C LEU A 178 4.82 -4.90 14.83
N VAL A 179 6.13 -4.68 14.91
CA VAL A 179 6.75 -3.72 15.83
C VAL A 179 7.53 -2.67 15.07
N THR A 180 7.95 -1.59 15.75
CA THR A 180 8.67 -0.46 15.13
C THR A 180 9.93 -0.87 14.36
N ALA A 181 10.60 -1.95 14.77
CA ALA A 181 11.74 -2.52 14.05
C ALA A 181 11.36 -3.04 12.64
N ASP A 182 10.11 -3.42 12.41
CA ASP A 182 9.60 -3.92 11.14
C ASP A 182 9.26 -2.81 10.14
N CYS A 183 9.19 -1.53 10.55
CA CYS A 183 8.70 -0.42 9.70
C CYS A 183 9.38 -0.38 8.32
N ALA A 184 10.70 -0.55 8.26
CA ALA A 184 11.43 -0.53 7.00
C ALA A 184 11.12 -1.78 6.15
N ALA A 185 11.07 -2.97 6.76
CA ALA A 185 10.73 -4.21 6.07
C ALA A 185 9.30 -4.21 5.53
N VAL A 186 8.37 -3.56 6.22
CA VAL A 186 6.97 -3.45 5.79
C VAL A 186 6.87 -2.71 4.46
N ALA A 187 7.57 -1.59 4.27
CA ALA A 187 7.58 -0.89 2.99
C ALA A 187 8.46 -1.57 1.94
N LEU A 188 9.68 -1.93 2.31
CA LEU A 188 10.72 -2.33 1.35
C LEU A 188 10.67 -3.82 0.99
N SER A 189 9.95 -4.63 1.76
CA SER A 189 9.78 -6.07 1.51
C SER A 189 8.31 -6.44 1.31
N VAL A 190 7.46 -6.23 2.33
CA VAL A 190 6.05 -6.70 2.27
C VAL A 190 5.24 -5.90 1.25
N PHE A 191 5.31 -4.58 1.29
CA PHE A 191 4.59 -3.73 0.35
C PHE A 191 5.18 -3.80 -1.07
N ALA A 192 6.51 -3.94 -1.20
CA ALA A 192 7.13 -4.22 -2.50
C ALA A 192 6.59 -5.52 -3.12
N ARG A 193 6.48 -6.60 -2.33
CA ARG A 193 5.88 -7.87 -2.77
C ARG A 193 4.40 -7.74 -3.12
N TYR A 194 3.65 -6.94 -2.36
CA TYR A 194 2.26 -6.60 -2.66
C TYR A 194 2.13 -5.88 -4.01
N LEU A 195 3.01 -4.92 -4.31
CA LEU A 195 3.01 -4.22 -5.61
C LEU A 195 3.23 -5.18 -6.77
N ASP A 196 4.17 -6.13 -6.62
CA ASP A 196 4.42 -7.13 -7.66
C ASP A 196 3.18 -8.00 -7.92
N LEU A 197 2.51 -8.43 -6.85
CA LEU A 197 1.26 -9.19 -6.93
C LEU A 197 0.15 -8.39 -7.64
N VAL A 198 -0.12 -7.15 -7.21
CA VAL A 198 -1.22 -6.36 -7.81
C VAL A 198 -0.92 -5.94 -9.25
N ARG A 199 0.35 -5.69 -9.61
CA ARG A 199 0.77 -5.45 -11.01
C ARG A 199 0.52 -6.69 -11.87
N ARG A 200 0.82 -7.88 -11.34
CA ARG A 200 0.52 -9.12 -12.06
C ARG A 200 -0.99 -9.35 -12.19
N LEU A 201 -1.79 -9.05 -11.16
CA LEU A 201 -3.25 -9.08 -11.27
C LEU A 201 -3.77 -8.11 -12.35
N GLN A 202 -3.21 -6.89 -12.41
CA GLN A 202 -3.57 -5.86 -13.40
C GLN A 202 -3.32 -6.33 -14.84
N VAL A 203 -2.16 -6.93 -15.10
CA VAL A 203 -1.78 -7.40 -16.43
C VAL A 203 -2.49 -8.70 -16.80
N SER A 204 -2.46 -9.69 -15.91
CA SER A 204 -2.94 -11.05 -16.23
C SER A 204 -4.46 -11.14 -16.25
N VAL A 205 -5.13 -10.72 -15.17
CA VAL A 205 -6.56 -11.04 -14.98
C VAL A 205 -7.49 -9.84 -15.00
N LEU A 206 -6.99 -8.61 -14.81
CA LEU A 206 -7.82 -7.42 -15.07
C LEU A 206 -7.92 -7.13 -16.57
N GLY A 207 -6.96 -7.62 -17.37
CA GLY A 207 -6.95 -7.43 -18.81
C GLY A 207 -6.83 -5.96 -19.19
N ALA A 208 -6.13 -5.16 -18.38
CA ALA A 208 -5.83 -3.77 -18.67
C ALA A 208 -4.96 -3.70 -19.94
N PHE A 209 -5.63 -3.71 -21.10
CA PHE A 209 -5.02 -3.45 -22.39
C PHE A 209 -4.51 -2.01 -22.37
N ARG A 210 -3.20 -1.87 -22.52
CA ARG A 210 -2.52 -0.59 -22.71
C ARG A 210 -2.96 0.03 -24.03
N ASP A 211 -3.92 0.94 -23.97
CA ASP A 211 -3.93 2.03 -24.96
C ASP A 211 -2.81 2.99 -24.55
N ALA A 212 -1.64 2.77 -25.16
CA ALA A 212 -0.52 3.70 -25.13
C ALA A 212 -0.95 5.02 -25.79
N GLY A 213 -1.47 5.96 -24.99
CA GLY A 213 -1.96 7.23 -25.51
C GLY A 213 -2.24 8.32 -24.47
N ALA A 214 -1.84 8.14 -23.22
CA ALA A 214 -1.78 9.24 -22.27
C ALA A 214 -0.35 9.78 -22.25
N GLU A 215 -0.07 10.77 -23.08
CA GLU A 215 1.07 11.66 -22.87
C GLU A 215 0.97 12.17 -21.43
N ALA A 216 1.84 11.67 -20.55
CA ALA A 216 2.06 12.26 -19.25
C ALA A 216 2.37 13.74 -19.50
N GLY A 217 1.43 14.61 -19.12
CA GLY A 217 1.50 16.06 -19.30
C GLY A 217 2.63 16.66 -18.49
N ILE A 218 3.86 16.44 -18.92
CA ILE A 218 5.04 17.17 -18.45
C ILE A 218 5.07 18.45 -19.27
N CYS A 219 4.57 19.53 -18.68
CA CYS A 219 4.72 20.86 -19.24
C CYS A 219 6.22 21.16 -19.39
N GLY A 220 6.72 21.14 -20.63
CA GLY A 220 8.12 21.33 -21.00
C GLY A 220 8.64 22.77 -20.84
N CYS A 221 8.08 23.58 -19.94
CA CYS A 221 8.38 25.01 -19.87
C CYS A 221 9.56 25.40 -18.96
N GLY A 222 10.24 24.45 -18.32
CA GLY A 222 11.55 24.70 -17.68
C GLY A 222 11.61 25.86 -16.67
N CYS A 223 10.48 26.28 -16.09
CA CYS A 223 10.44 27.47 -15.24
C CYS A 223 10.24 27.15 -13.73
N ARG A 224 11.29 27.49 -12.97
CA ARG A 224 11.34 27.82 -11.53
C ARG A 224 11.43 26.66 -10.52
N SER A 225 12.66 26.49 -10.02
CA SER A 225 13.04 26.11 -8.63
C SER A 225 12.06 25.19 -7.89
N TRP A 226 12.26 23.89 -8.05
CA TRP A 226 11.52 22.86 -7.33
C TRP A 226 12.29 22.45 -6.06
N ASP A 227 11.88 22.96 -4.91
CA ASP A 227 12.34 22.46 -3.61
C ASP A 227 11.49 21.23 -3.23
N LEU A 228 12.14 20.05 -3.21
CA LEU A 228 11.56 18.76 -2.80
C LEU A 228 10.88 18.82 -1.42
N ARG A 229 11.35 19.69 -0.50
CA ARG A 229 10.71 19.88 0.82
C ARG A 229 9.33 20.52 0.71
N LEU A 230 9.15 21.45 -0.22
CA LEU A 230 7.87 22.12 -0.48
C LEU A 230 6.88 21.21 -1.21
N TRP A 231 7.37 20.26 -2.01
CA TRP A 231 6.54 19.21 -2.62
C TRP A 231 6.01 18.23 -1.55
N MET A 232 6.88 17.76 -0.65
CA MET A 232 6.46 16.88 0.46
C MET A 232 5.51 17.58 1.44
N GLN A 233 5.69 18.87 1.74
CA GLN A 233 4.77 19.65 2.59
C GLN A 233 3.42 19.95 1.92
N LYS A 234 3.36 20.07 0.58
CA LYS A 234 2.08 20.22 -0.14
C LYS A 234 1.33 18.90 -0.34
N LEU A 235 2.02 17.76 -0.25
CA LEU A 235 1.39 16.44 -0.25
C LEU A 235 0.49 16.22 0.98
N ASP A 236 0.83 16.85 2.11
CA ASP A 236 0.02 16.87 3.34
C ASP A 236 -1.33 17.58 3.16
N LEU A 237 -1.48 18.42 2.12
CA LEU A 237 -2.67 19.25 1.89
C LEU A 237 -3.63 18.73 0.81
N ARG A 238 -3.31 17.65 0.09
CA ARG A 238 -4.18 17.12 -0.99
C ARG A 238 -4.10 15.59 -1.14
N LEU A 239 -4.42 14.85 -0.09
CA LEU A 239 -4.90 13.46 -0.18
C LEU A 239 -6.32 13.41 -0.79
N ARG A 240 -6.46 13.90 -2.02
CA ARG A 240 -7.67 13.66 -2.83
C ARG A 240 -7.46 12.35 -3.58
N LEU A 241 -7.74 11.26 -2.88
CA LEU A 241 -7.77 9.91 -3.41
C LEU A 241 -9.02 9.75 -4.30
N ALA A 242 -8.88 10.00 -5.60
CA ALA A 242 -9.65 9.35 -6.67
C ALA A 242 -9.29 10.01 -8.02
N ALA A 243 -9.03 9.14 -9.01
CA ALA A 243 -9.11 9.35 -10.46
C ALA A 243 -9.29 10.80 -10.94
N HIS A 244 -8.18 11.43 -11.31
CA HIS A 244 -8.19 12.70 -12.05
C HIS A 244 -7.45 12.59 -13.38
N GLY A 245 -7.67 11.53 -14.16
CA GLY A 245 -7.19 11.40 -15.55
C GLY A 245 -5.75 11.89 -15.74
N VAL A 246 -5.50 12.81 -16.67
CA VAL A 246 -4.16 13.37 -17.00
C VAL A 246 -3.44 14.06 -15.80
N TRP A 247 -4.12 14.27 -14.67
CA TRP A 247 -3.58 14.91 -13.47
C TRP A 247 -3.33 13.94 -12.30
N CYS A 248 -3.60 12.64 -12.44
CA CYS A 248 -3.20 11.67 -11.43
C CYS A 248 -1.71 11.32 -11.56
N LEU A 249 -1.10 10.98 -10.43
CA LEU A 249 0.30 10.58 -10.37
C LEU A 249 0.53 9.22 -11.06
N ASP A 250 -0.45 8.32 -10.90
CA ASP A 250 -0.51 6.99 -11.47
C ASP A 250 -1.98 6.53 -11.48
N ASP A 251 -2.29 5.54 -12.32
CA ASP A 251 -3.66 5.01 -12.46
C ASP A 251 -4.10 4.20 -11.22
N PHE A 252 -3.17 3.58 -10.51
CA PHE A 252 -3.46 2.55 -9.52
C PHE A 252 -2.90 2.82 -8.12
N GLN A 253 -1.72 3.41 -8.01
CA GLN A 253 -0.91 3.47 -6.79
C GLN A 253 -0.57 4.91 -6.39
N PHE A 254 -0.32 5.13 -5.09
CA PHE A 254 0.11 6.44 -4.59
C PHE A 254 1.20 6.32 -3.52
N VAL A 255 1.02 5.40 -2.57
CA VAL A 255 1.93 5.17 -1.44
C VAL A 255 3.37 4.80 -1.85
N PRO A 256 3.66 4.02 -2.91
CA PRO A 256 5.05 3.73 -3.29
C PRO A 256 5.81 4.96 -3.76
N PHE A 257 5.12 6.01 -4.25
CA PHE A 257 5.79 7.28 -4.58
C PHE A 257 6.18 8.04 -3.31
N ILE A 258 5.37 7.96 -2.24
CA ILE A 258 5.72 8.54 -0.94
C ILE A 258 6.94 7.83 -0.35
N TRP A 259 6.88 6.51 -0.20
CA TRP A 259 7.98 5.74 0.41
C TRP A 259 9.21 5.69 -0.49
N GLY A 260 9.03 5.56 -1.80
CA GLY A 260 10.11 5.56 -2.77
C GLY A 260 10.84 6.90 -2.88
N SER A 261 10.14 8.03 -2.76
CA SER A 261 10.81 9.33 -2.67
C SER A 261 11.58 9.49 -1.36
N ALA A 262 11.09 8.93 -0.25
CA ALA A 262 11.82 8.93 1.02
C ALA A 262 13.13 8.13 0.94
N GLN A 263 13.16 7.00 0.23
CA GLN A 263 14.40 6.25 -0.05
C GLN A 263 15.47 7.11 -0.75
N LEU A 264 15.07 8.09 -1.58
CA LEU A 264 15.98 8.95 -2.34
C LEU A 264 16.53 10.13 -1.53
N ILE A 265 16.03 10.38 -0.31
CA ILE A 265 16.51 11.49 0.49
C ILE A 265 17.98 11.27 0.88
N GLY A 266 18.83 12.19 0.44
CA GLY A 266 20.28 12.12 0.66
C GLY A 266 21.03 11.38 -0.45
N ASN A 267 20.34 10.91 -1.49
CA ASN A 267 20.99 10.31 -2.66
C ASN A 267 21.59 11.41 -3.56
N PRO A 268 22.92 11.46 -3.76
CA PRO A 268 23.54 12.49 -4.58
C PRO A 268 23.37 12.26 -6.09
N LYS A 269 23.02 11.03 -6.51
CA LYS A 269 22.99 10.59 -7.91
C LYS A 269 21.64 10.79 -8.59
N VAL A 270 20.58 11.05 -7.81
CA VAL A 270 19.21 11.20 -8.32
C VAL A 270 18.70 12.60 -8.02
N GLN A 271 18.23 13.28 -9.06
CA GLN A 271 17.62 14.60 -9.01
C GLN A 271 16.19 14.52 -9.56
N PRO A 272 15.29 15.46 -9.21
CA PRO A 272 13.94 15.51 -9.78
C PRO A 272 13.89 15.50 -11.32
N ALA A 273 14.90 16.09 -11.97
CA ALA A 273 15.02 16.10 -13.44
C ALA A 273 15.20 14.70 -14.07
N ASP A 274 15.55 13.69 -13.27
CA ASP A 274 15.71 12.31 -13.71
C ASP A 274 14.40 11.52 -13.79
N ILE A 275 13.31 12.02 -13.19
CA ILE A 275 12.00 11.35 -13.16
C ILE A 275 11.48 10.97 -14.57
N PRO A 276 11.52 11.85 -15.60
CA PRO A 276 11.08 11.47 -16.94
C PRO A 276 12.07 10.55 -17.69
N ASN A 277 13.23 10.22 -17.13
CA ASN A 277 14.26 9.45 -17.82
C ASN A 277 13.96 7.94 -17.73
N ARG A 278 13.51 7.35 -18.84
CA ARG A 278 13.18 5.91 -18.96
C ARG A 278 14.35 4.99 -18.63
N SER A 279 15.56 5.29 -19.12
CA SER A 279 16.74 4.48 -18.85
C SER A 279 17.12 4.49 -17.37
N LYS A 280 16.95 5.64 -16.71
CA LYS A 280 17.18 5.77 -15.26
C LYS A 280 16.15 5.01 -14.45
N ALA A 281 14.89 5.01 -14.89
CA ALA A 281 13.84 4.19 -14.27
C ALA A 281 14.15 2.70 -14.37
N GLU A 282 14.55 2.19 -15.55
CA GLU A 282 14.94 0.79 -15.72
C GLU A 282 16.12 0.39 -14.83
N GLN A 283 17.14 1.24 -14.73
CA GLN A 283 18.32 0.99 -13.90
C GLN A 283 17.99 0.94 -12.41
N LEU A 284 17.10 1.83 -11.93
CA LEU A 284 16.80 1.98 -10.50
C LEU A 284 15.55 1.23 -10.05
N ALA A 285 14.80 0.61 -10.97
CA ALA A 285 13.53 -0.07 -10.67
C ALA A 285 13.66 -1.16 -9.59
N LYS A 286 14.80 -1.87 -9.57
CA LYS A 286 15.07 -2.94 -8.60
C LYS A 286 15.59 -2.43 -7.25
N GLU A 287 15.96 -1.16 -7.17
CA GLU A 287 16.59 -0.55 -5.99
C GLU A 287 15.63 0.38 -5.24
N ASN A 288 14.61 0.90 -5.91
CA ASN A 288 13.75 1.97 -5.39
C ASN A 288 12.28 1.81 -5.83
N LEU A 289 11.35 1.94 -4.87
CA LEU A 289 9.90 1.82 -5.11
C LEU A 289 9.38 2.83 -6.13
N PHE A 290 9.86 4.08 -6.08
CA PHE A 290 9.42 5.14 -6.98
C PHE A 290 9.80 4.82 -8.42
N PHE A 291 11.06 4.46 -8.65
CA PHE A 291 11.52 4.08 -9.99
C PHE A 291 10.94 2.75 -10.47
N GLY A 292 10.61 1.83 -9.56
CA GLY A 292 9.85 0.63 -9.90
C GLY A 292 8.44 0.96 -10.41
N CYS A 293 7.78 1.99 -9.86
CA CYS A 293 6.52 2.49 -10.40
C CYS A 293 6.71 3.19 -11.75
N LEU A 294 7.73 4.04 -11.90
CA LEU A 294 8.02 4.68 -13.20
C LEU A 294 8.29 3.66 -14.30
N GLU A 295 9.06 2.62 -14.01
CA GLU A 295 9.35 1.54 -14.96
C GLU A 295 8.07 0.80 -15.37
N TYR A 296 7.16 0.57 -14.42
CA TYR A 296 5.84 0.00 -14.71
C TYR A 296 5.00 0.92 -15.61
N ILE A 297 4.98 2.23 -15.34
CA ILE A 297 4.26 3.23 -16.15
C ILE A 297 4.85 3.34 -17.56
N PHE A 298 6.18 3.28 -17.70
CA PHE A 298 6.85 3.49 -18.99
C PHE A 298 6.78 2.32 -19.96
N LYS A 299 6.57 1.12 -19.44
CA LYS A 299 6.34 -0.07 -20.27
C LYS A 299 5.04 0.06 -21.07
#